data_AF-A0A7S4UYD3-F1
#
_entry.id   AF-A0A7S4UYD3-F1
#
_cell.length_a   1.000
_cell.length_b   1.000
_cell.length_c   1.000
_cell.angle_alpha   90.00
_cell.angle_beta   90.00
_cell.angle_gamma   90.00
#
_symmetry.space_group_name_H-M   'P 1'
#
loop_
_entity.id
_entity.type
_entity.pdbx_description
1 polymer ?
#
loop_
_entity_poly.entity_id
_entity_poly.type
_entity_poly.pdbx_seq_one_letter_code
_entity_poly.pdbx_strand_id
1 'polypeptide(L)'
;YMVNPPYEILLQGTMATLAYIRKSYLCVKETGYMNISGLSLQRLPEDIITLENLQHLQARDNKIMFLSSSIGKMQDLKVLHMHNNGLLYLPAEIGNLQTLIELRIPFNEIKVLPADIKHCFNLRKLSLQHNLLSTVSADVLQSLTNLESLNISRNQIVYVPGTVGCLHALQKLRMDQNQVRSLPSEIGGCSSLTLLSITCNQFSSLPDELSSCSLLTALHISGNRFFQLPRCIESLKRLRHLWASNNEMQGLPTFLANLPALFELQLQGCPDLKFPPPDILLQGRQVIVDYLVSNMRYEISVDTAQSETRVLILETRAKEDADAAELAEEIIVPLRELAEKALLKAEKAEMIASDLRAQVEIFDMGDIDNDAALLPEEKQAHREKLESEFEELQDTLNKAERKAELFKAEAETARAKAVEAEEIARALRKIAEESEEVAREAKKERT
;
A
#
# COMPACT_ATOMS: atom_id res chain seq x y z
N TYR A 1 -48.92 -20.62 19.57
CA TYR A 1 -47.84 -21.08 18.68
C TYR A 1 -46.52 -20.61 19.28
N MET A 2 -45.95 -21.41 20.18
CA MET A 2 -44.65 -21.14 20.80
C MET A 2 -43.59 -21.81 19.94
N VAL A 3 -42.55 -21.08 19.55
CA VAL A 3 -41.30 -21.70 19.09
C VAL A 3 -40.66 -22.28 20.36
N ASN A 4 -40.57 -23.60 20.46
CA ASN A 4 -40.05 -24.21 21.67
C ASN A 4 -38.56 -23.91 21.78
N PRO A 5 -38.05 -23.50 22.97
CA PRO A 5 -36.63 -23.40 23.18
C PRO A 5 -35.98 -24.75 22.87
N PRO A 6 -34.98 -24.80 21.98
CA PRO A 6 -34.28 -26.05 21.70
C PRO A 6 -33.61 -26.55 22.99
N TYR A 7 -33.38 -27.86 23.08
CA TYR A 7 -32.84 -28.51 24.28
C TYR A 7 -31.55 -27.86 24.78
N GLU A 8 -30.69 -27.42 23.86
CA GLU A 8 -29.43 -26.70 24.17
C GLU A 8 -29.65 -25.37 24.92
N ILE A 9 -30.76 -24.68 24.67
CA ILE A 9 -31.12 -23.43 25.38
C ILE A 9 -31.69 -23.75 26.76
N LEU A 10 -32.46 -24.83 26.88
CA LEU A 10 -32.97 -25.31 28.18
C LEU A 10 -31.81 -25.66 29.12
N LEU A 11 -30.75 -26.29 28.59
CA LEU A 11 -29.52 -26.60 29.35
C LEU A 11 -28.75 -25.36 29.82
N GLN A 12 -28.90 -24.22 29.17
CA GLN A 12 -28.29 -22.95 29.60
C GLN A 12 -29.07 -22.30 30.77
N GLY A 13 -30.15 -22.93 31.23
CA GLY A 13 -30.91 -22.52 32.41
C GLY A 13 -32.02 -21.51 32.10
N THR A 14 -32.71 -21.11 33.16
CA THR A 14 -33.94 -20.31 33.10
C THR A 14 -33.76 -18.98 32.38
N MET A 15 -32.63 -18.30 32.59
CA MET A 15 -32.38 -16.99 31.97
C MET A 15 -32.21 -17.08 30.45
N ALA A 16 -31.48 -18.07 29.94
CA ALA A 16 -31.33 -18.30 28.50
C ALA A 16 -32.65 -18.72 27.86
N THR A 17 -33.41 -19.58 28.56
CA THR A 17 -34.75 -20.01 28.15
C THR A 17 -35.71 -18.84 28.05
N LEU A 18 -35.77 -17.98 29.08
CA LEU A 18 -36.58 -16.77 29.06
C LEU A 18 -36.11 -15.78 28.00
N ALA A 19 -34.80 -15.64 27.77
CA ALA A 19 -34.27 -14.79 26.71
C ALA A 19 -34.69 -15.28 25.31
N TYR A 20 -34.65 -16.60 25.07
CA TYR A 20 -35.14 -17.21 23.84
C TYR A 20 -36.64 -16.97 23.66
N ILE A 21 -37.45 -17.28 24.68
CA ILE A 21 -38.91 -17.11 24.63
C ILE A 21 -39.27 -15.64 24.40
N ARG A 22 -38.63 -14.70 25.11
CA ARG A 22 -38.85 -13.25 24.91
C ARG A 22 -38.51 -12.81 23.49
N LYS A 23 -37.43 -13.33 22.92
CA LYS A 23 -36.99 -13.05 21.54
C LYS A 23 -37.88 -13.73 20.48
N SER A 24 -38.44 -14.90 20.77
CA SER A 24 -39.22 -15.70 19.82
C SER A 24 -40.72 -15.39 19.81
N TYR A 25 -41.29 -14.92 20.92
CA TYR A 25 -42.76 -14.94 21.11
C TYR A 25 -43.50 -13.64 20.77
N LEU A 26 -42.91 -12.46 20.98
CA LEU A 26 -43.68 -11.20 20.94
C LEU A 26 -43.59 -10.40 19.63
N CYS A 27 -42.67 -10.71 18.72
CA CYS A 27 -42.38 -9.84 17.57
C CYS A 27 -42.82 -10.41 16.22
N VAL A 28 -42.79 -11.73 16.02
CA VAL A 28 -42.88 -12.34 14.68
C VAL A 28 -44.25 -12.15 14.03
N LYS A 29 -45.35 -12.26 14.79
CA LYS A 29 -46.71 -12.18 14.22
C LYS A 29 -47.11 -10.81 13.70
N GLU A 30 -46.58 -9.74 14.29
CA GLU A 30 -46.94 -8.36 13.90
C GLU A 30 -45.91 -7.72 12.97
N THR A 31 -44.63 -8.08 13.14
CA THR A 31 -43.53 -7.40 12.44
C THR A 31 -42.84 -8.26 11.38
N GLY A 32 -43.08 -9.59 11.39
CA GLY A 32 -42.32 -10.52 10.57
C GLY A 32 -40.83 -10.52 10.89
N TYR A 33 -40.42 -10.11 12.09
CA TYR A 33 -39.03 -10.03 12.51
C TYR A 33 -38.72 -10.98 13.67
N MET A 34 -37.65 -11.75 13.53
CA MET A 34 -37.13 -12.66 14.55
C MET A 34 -35.63 -12.47 14.73
N ASN A 35 -35.20 -12.33 15.99
CA ASN A 35 -33.79 -12.27 16.33
C ASN A 35 -33.42 -13.34 17.36
N ILE A 36 -32.68 -14.35 16.93
CA ILE A 36 -32.13 -15.44 17.74
C ILE A 36 -30.61 -15.35 17.88
N SER A 37 -30.03 -14.16 17.69
CA SER A 37 -28.59 -13.95 17.72
C SER A 37 -28.02 -14.10 19.13
N GLY A 38 -26.79 -14.61 19.25
CA GLY A 38 -26.06 -14.68 20.52
C GLY A 38 -26.57 -15.74 21.49
N LEU A 39 -27.25 -16.79 21.01
CA LEU A 39 -27.88 -17.81 21.84
C LEU A 39 -27.08 -19.12 21.88
N SER A 40 -25.87 -19.12 21.31
CA SER A 40 -24.99 -20.30 21.20
C SER A 40 -25.67 -21.51 20.53
N LEU A 41 -26.61 -21.26 19.63
CA LEU A 41 -27.35 -22.30 18.91
C LEU A 41 -26.41 -23.09 18.01
N GLN A 42 -26.46 -24.42 18.07
CA GLN A 42 -25.68 -25.28 17.18
C GLN A 42 -26.39 -25.53 15.84
N ARG A 43 -27.70 -25.34 15.82
CA ARG A 43 -28.58 -25.57 14.67
C ARG A 43 -29.65 -24.51 14.62
N LEU A 44 -30.16 -24.20 13.44
CA LEU A 44 -31.38 -23.40 13.33
C LEU A 44 -32.58 -24.25 13.79
N PRO A 45 -33.39 -23.81 14.76
CA PRO A 45 -34.56 -24.57 15.19
C PRO A 45 -35.59 -24.72 14.07
N GLU A 46 -36.03 -25.96 13.80
CA GLU A 46 -36.99 -26.27 12.72
C GLU A 46 -38.34 -25.57 12.93
N ASP A 47 -38.74 -25.31 14.19
CA ASP A 47 -39.97 -24.59 14.51
C ASP A 47 -40.00 -23.17 13.90
N ILE A 48 -38.83 -22.53 13.69
CA ILE A 48 -38.75 -21.20 13.07
C ILE A 48 -39.24 -21.22 11.63
N ILE A 49 -39.08 -22.36 10.96
CA ILE A 49 -39.46 -22.57 9.56
C ILE A 49 -40.99 -22.63 9.43
N THR A 50 -41.70 -22.94 10.51
CA THR A 50 -43.17 -22.96 10.56
C THR A 50 -43.79 -21.57 10.74
N LEU A 51 -42.97 -20.52 10.93
CA LEU A 51 -43.46 -19.17 11.18
C LEU A 51 -43.91 -18.51 9.88
N GLU A 52 -45.22 -18.54 9.65
CA GLU A 52 -45.88 -17.79 8.59
C GLU A 52 -45.60 -16.28 8.75
N ASN A 53 -45.29 -15.59 7.64
CA ASN A 53 -44.97 -14.16 7.56
C ASN A 53 -43.59 -13.73 8.11
N LEU A 54 -42.67 -14.64 8.41
CA LEU A 54 -41.32 -14.26 8.82
C LEU A 54 -40.54 -13.65 7.64
N GLN A 55 -40.33 -12.34 7.68
CA GLN A 55 -39.64 -11.56 6.64
C GLN A 55 -38.19 -11.24 6.99
N HIS A 56 -37.83 -11.20 8.27
CA HIS A 56 -36.50 -10.83 8.74
C HIS A 56 -36.01 -11.82 9.80
N LEU A 57 -34.95 -12.56 9.50
CA LEU A 57 -34.32 -13.50 10.43
C LEU A 57 -32.89 -13.07 10.73
N GLN A 58 -32.62 -12.76 12.00
CA GLN A 58 -31.28 -12.54 12.53
C GLN A 58 -30.86 -13.72 13.41
N ALA A 59 -29.83 -14.45 12.97
CA ALA A 59 -29.25 -15.59 13.68
C ALA A 59 -27.72 -15.45 13.82
N ARG A 60 -27.23 -14.23 14.07
CA ARG A 60 -25.80 -13.93 14.18
C ARG A 60 -25.20 -14.47 15.48
N ASP A 61 -23.88 -14.60 15.53
CA ASP A 61 -23.15 -14.92 16.77
C ASP A 61 -23.69 -16.20 17.44
N ASN A 62 -23.82 -17.25 16.64
CA ASN A 62 -24.21 -18.59 17.08
C ASN A 62 -23.14 -19.60 16.66
N LYS A 63 -23.41 -20.88 16.82
CA LYS A 63 -22.52 -21.99 16.46
C LYS A 63 -23.13 -22.84 15.35
N ILE A 64 -23.94 -22.24 14.48
CA ILE A 64 -24.67 -22.95 13.42
C ILE A 64 -23.68 -23.35 12.34
N MET A 65 -23.49 -24.65 12.14
CA MET A 65 -22.59 -25.18 11.10
C MET A 65 -23.32 -25.51 9.79
N PHE A 66 -24.63 -25.77 9.86
CA PHE A 66 -25.44 -26.19 8.73
C PHE A 66 -26.82 -25.53 8.77
N LEU A 67 -27.33 -25.18 7.59
CA LEU A 67 -28.76 -24.93 7.38
C LEU A 67 -29.40 -26.16 6.76
N SER A 68 -30.57 -26.55 7.27
CA SER A 68 -31.38 -27.61 6.67
C SER A 68 -32.04 -27.13 5.37
N SER A 69 -32.36 -28.07 4.48
CA SER A 69 -33.10 -27.81 3.24
C SER A 69 -34.47 -27.17 3.49
N SER A 70 -35.04 -27.39 4.67
CA SER A 70 -36.27 -26.76 5.14
C SER A 70 -36.26 -25.22 5.04
N ILE A 71 -35.09 -24.56 5.04
CA ILE A 71 -34.99 -23.10 4.87
C ILE A 71 -35.74 -22.60 3.64
N GLY A 72 -35.78 -23.38 2.55
CA GLY A 72 -36.46 -23.01 1.31
C GLY A 72 -37.98 -22.89 1.42
N LYS A 73 -38.59 -23.31 2.55
CA LYS A 73 -40.01 -23.12 2.83
C LYS A 73 -40.35 -21.70 3.30
N MET A 74 -39.35 -20.91 3.71
CA MET A 74 -39.54 -19.56 4.25
C MET A 74 -39.70 -18.51 3.13
N GLN A 75 -40.69 -18.69 2.26
CA GLN A 75 -40.81 -17.96 0.99
C GLN A 75 -41.06 -16.45 1.14
N ASP A 76 -41.50 -15.98 2.32
CA ASP A 76 -41.68 -14.54 2.62
C ASP A 76 -40.39 -13.86 3.13
N LEU A 77 -39.30 -14.62 3.31
CA LEU A 77 -38.08 -14.12 3.93
C LEU A 77 -37.34 -13.13 3.02
N LYS A 78 -37.33 -11.86 3.42
CA LYS A 78 -36.66 -10.75 2.74
C LYS A 78 -35.23 -10.52 3.22
N VAL A 79 -34.95 -10.79 4.49
CA VAL A 79 -33.63 -10.51 5.10
C VAL A 79 -33.17 -11.70 5.92
N LEU A 80 -32.01 -12.25 5.56
CA LEU A 80 -31.36 -13.34 6.29
C LEU A 80 -29.95 -12.93 6.71
N HIS A 81 -29.74 -12.84 8.02
CA HIS A 81 -28.46 -12.47 8.61
C HIS A 81 -27.92 -13.59 9.51
N MET A 82 -26.82 -14.21 9.11
CA MET A 82 -26.16 -15.30 9.84
C MET A 82 -24.65 -15.07 9.94
N HIS A 83 -24.28 -13.87 10.37
CA HIS A 83 -22.87 -13.47 10.52
C HIS A 83 -22.28 -14.21 11.73
N ASN A 84 -20.97 -14.46 11.71
CA ASN A 84 -20.25 -15.04 12.85
C ASN A 84 -20.90 -16.36 13.33
N ASN A 85 -20.90 -17.33 12.42
CA ASN A 85 -21.33 -18.71 12.65
C ASN A 85 -20.23 -19.65 12.10
N GLY A 86 -20.47 -20.96 12.08
CA GLY A 86 -19.55 -21.95 11.51
C GLY A 86 -20.05 -22.54 10.20
N LEU A 87 -20.83 -21.78 9.40
CA LEU A 87 -21.49 -22.35 8.22
C LEU A 87 -20.47 -22.85 7.20
N LEU A 88 -20.55 -24.14 6.87
CA LEU A 88 -19.66 -24.78 5.89
C LEU A 88 -20.17 -24.61 4.45
N TYR A 89 -21.49 -24.55 4.28
CA TYR A 89 -22.15 -24.35 2.99
C TYR A 89 -23.57 -23.78 3.19
N LEU A 90 -24.17 -23.30 2.10
CA LEU A 90 -25.61 -23.03 2.02
C LEU A 90 -26.31 -24.15 1.24
N PRO A 91 -27.49 -24.62 1.69
CA PRO A 91 -28.27 -25.62 0.96
C PRO A 91 -28.79 -25.05 -0.38
N ALA A 92 -29.02 -25.92 -1.37
CA ALA A 92 -29.56 -25.53 -2.68
C ALA A 92 -30.92 -24.82 -2.56
N GLU A 93 -31.72 -25.23 -1.58
CA GLU A 93 -33.04 -24.69 -1.30
C GLU A 93 -33.04 -23.22 -0.88
N ILE A 94 -31.86 -22.61 -0.63
CA ILE A 94 -31.75 -21.15 -0.50
C ILE A 94 -32.28 -20.44 -1.75
N GLY A 95 -32.17 -21.07 -2.93
CA GLY A 95 -32.70 -20.56 -4.20
C GLY A 95 -34.22 -20.42 -4.24
N ASN A 96 -34.95 -21.09 -3.34
CA ASN A 96 -36.41 -20.97 -3.23
C ASN A 96 -36.83 -19.66 -2.55
N LEU A 97 -35.91 -18.94 -1.91
CA LEU A 97 -36.17 -17.67 -1.24
C LEU A 97 -36.21 -16.51 -2.26
N GLN A 98 -37.20 -16.53 -3.14
CA GLN A 98 -37.31 -15.56 -4.24
C GLN A 98 -37.61 -14.14 -3.77
N THR A 99 -38.15 -13.96 -2.55
CA THR A 99 -38.39 -12.64 -1.93
C THR A 99 -37.16 -12.08 -1.23
N LEU A 100 -36.04 -12.82 -1.17
CA LEU A 100 -34.84 -12.43 -0.44
C LEU A 100 -34.19 -11.20 -1.10
N ILE A 101 -34.06 -10.14 -0.31
CA ILE A 101 -33.47 -8.85 -0.70
C ILE A 101 -32.04 -8.72 -0.15
N GLU A 102 -31.80 -9.23 1.05
CA GLU A 102 -30.52 -9.08 1.73
C GLU A 102 -30.07 -10.38 2.38
N LEU A 103 -28.95 -10.92 1.90
CA LEU A 103 -28.27 -12.08 2.47
C LEU A 103 -26.91 -11.65 3.01
N ARG A 104 -26.69 -11.83 4.31
CA ARG A 104 -25.42 -11.54 4.95
C ARG A 104 -24.95 -12.69 5.81
N ILE A 105 -23.85 -13.30 5.40
CA ILE A 105 -23.21 -14.44 6.06
C ILE A 105 -21.69 -14.28 6.23
N PRO A 106 -21.17 -13.08 6.59
CA PRO A 106 -19.75 -12.94 6.80
C PRO A 106 -19.27 -13.67 8.06
N PHE A 107 -17.97 -13.96 8.13
CA PHE A 107 -17.35 -14.73 9.22
C PHE A 107 -18.00 -16.11 9.34
N ASN A 108 -17.87 -16.90 8.28
CA ASN A 108 -18.26 -18.31 8.20
C ASN A 108 -17.14 -19.06 7.44
N GLU A 109 -17.37 -20.34 7.11
CA GLU A 109 -16.38 -21.21 6.46
C GLU A 109 -16.83 -21.67 5.06
N ILE A 110 -17.65 -20.85 4.39
CA ILE A 110 -18.26 -21.21 3.10
C ILE A 110 -17.20 -21.23 2.01
N LYS A 111 -17.06 -22.39 1.34
CA LYS A 111 -16.11 -22.58 0.24
C LYS A 111 -16.68 -22.28 -1.14
N VAL A 112 -17.98 -22.52 -1.33
CA VAL A 112 -18.68 -22.36 -2.61
C VAL A 112 -20.12 -21.91 -2.34
N LEU A 113 -20.64 -21.00 -3.17
CA LEU A 113 -22.06 -20.66 -3.19
C LEU A 113 -22.87 -21.72 -3.96
N PRO A 114 -24.04 -22.16 -3.47
CA PRO A 114 -24.89 -23.08 -4.22
C PRO A 114 -25.35 -22.43 -5.52
N ALA A 115 -25.35 -23.20 -6.62
CA ALA A 115 -25.72 -22.69 -7.95
C ALA A 115 -27.14 -22.11 -7.97
N ASP A 116 -28.04 -22.69 -7.18
CA ASP A 116 -29.45 -22.30 -7.08
C ASP A 116 -29.68 -20.91 -6.46
N ILE A 117 -28.68 -20.30 -5.82
CA ILE A 117 -28.80 -18.91 -5.33
C ILE A 117 -29.11 -17.92 -6.47
N LYS A 118 -28.82 -18.30 -7.73
CA LYS A 118 -29.20 -17.55 -8.93
C LYS A 118 -30.71 -17.30 -9.04
N HIS A 119 -31.54 -18.11 -8.37
CA HIS A 119 -32.99 -17.96 -8.33
C HIS A 119 -33.48 -16.89 -7.35
N CYS A 120 -32.61 -16.33 -6.49
CA CYS A 120 -32.90 -15.18 -5.64
C CYS A 120 -32.83 -13.87 -6.44
N PHE A 121 -33.62 -13.73 -7.52
CA PHE A 121 -33.54 -12.61 -8.46
C PHE A 121 -33.84 -11.22 -7.85
N ASN A 122 -34.48 -11.16 -6.67
CA ASN A 122 -34.72 -9.91 -5.93
C ASN A 122 -33.56 -9.50 -5.01
N LEU A 123 -32.47 -10.27 -4.97
CA LEU A 123 -31.36 -10.01 -4.07
C LEU A 123 -30.64 -8.71 -4.45
N ARG A 124 -30.66 -7.75 -3.54
CA ARG A 124 -30.02 -6.43 -3.69
C ARG A 124 -28.70 -6.35 -2.95
N LYS A 125 -28.52 -7.11 -1.86
CA LYS A 125 -27.30 -7.08 -1.06
C LYS A 125 -26.83 -8.48 -0.71
N LEU A 126 -25.59 -8.79 -1.08
CA LEU A 126 -24.93 -10.05 -0.78
C LEU A 126 -23.59 -9.78 -0.09
N SER A 127 -23.47 -10.24 1.16
CA SER A 127 -22.23 -10.12 1.94
C SER A 127 -21.72 -11.49 2.37
N LEU A 128 -20.52 -11.80 1.88
CA LEU A 128 -19.78 -13.06 2.02
C LEU A 128 -18.37 -12.83 2.60
N GLN A 129 -18.14 -11.66 3.19
CA GLN A 129 -16.83 -11.28 3.72
C GLN A 129 -16.30 -12.30 4.75
N HIS A 130 -15.00 -12.57 4.79
CA HIS A 130 -14.44 -13.55 5.73
C HIS A 130 -15.09 -14.93 5.58
N ASN A 131 -14.92 -15.53 4.41
CA ASN A 131 -15.25 -16.92 4.12
C ASN A 131 -14.04 -17.57 3.42
N LEU A 132 -14.24 -18.76 2.84
CA LEU A 132 -13.21 -19.54 2.16
C LEU A 132 -13.51 -19.66 0.65
N LEU A 133 -14.21 -18.68 0.07
CA LEU A 133 -14.58 -18.71 -1.35
C LEU A 133 -13.33 -18.64 -2.23
N SER A 134 -13.18 -19.60 -3.13
CA SER A 134 -12.10 -19.59 -4.14
C SER A 134 -12.54 -18.99 -5.47
N THR A 135 -13.84 -19.02 -5.76
CA THR A 135 -14.45 -18.50 -6.99
C THR A 135 -15.82 -17.90 -6.71
N VAL A 136 -16.31 -17.09 -7.66
CA VAL A 136 -17.70 -16.69 -7.76
C VAL A 136 -18.24 -17.21 -9.09
N SER A 137 -19.34 -17.94 -9.05
CA SER A 137 -19.92 -18.57 -10.26
C SER A 137 -20.41 -17.53 -11.27
N ALA A 138 -20.09 -17.75 -12.54
CA ALA A 138 -20.51 -16.87 -13.63
C ALA A 138 -22.04 -16.79 -13.75
N ASP A 139 -22.72 -17.93 -13.67
CA ASP A 139 -24.18 -18.04 -13.75
C ASP A 139 -24.90 -17.27 -12.62
N VAL A 140 -24.28 -17.26 -11.43
CA VAL A 140 -24.82 -16.55 -10.28
C VAL A 140 -24.76 -15.04 -10.53
N LEU A 141 -23.61 -14.51 -10.95
CA LEU A 141 -23.50 -13.08 -11.26
C LEU A 141 -24.36 -12.66 -12.45
N GLN A 142 -24.50 -13.53 -13.46
CA GLN A 142 -25.36 -13.25 -14.61
C GLN A 142 -26.84 -13.10 -14.22
N SER A 143 -27.30 -13.85 -13.22
CA SER A 143 -28.72 -13.89 -12.84
C SER A 143 -29.11 -12.82 -11.82
N LEU A 144 -28.19 -12.43 -10.92
CA LEU A 144 -28.46 -11.48 -9.83
C LEU A 144 -28.39 -10.02 -10.29
N THR A 145 -29.08 -9.66 -11.37
CA THR A 145 -28.97 -8.34 -12.03
C THR A 145 -29.45 -7.17 -11.18
N ASN A 146 -30.30 -7.43 -10.16
CA ASN A 146 -30.77 -6.43 -9.19
C ASN A 146 -29.78 -6.17 -8.03
N LEU A 147 -28.62 -6.81 -8.03
CA LEU A 147 -27.65 -6.69 -6.95
C LEU A 147 -27.03 -5.29 -6.93
N GLU A 148 -27.19 -4.59 -5.82
CA GLU A 148 -26.68 -3.23 -5.59
C GLU A 148 -25.38 -3.24 -4.77
N SER A 149 -25.18 -4.25 -3.93
CA SER A 149 -23.99 -4.36 -3.09
C SER A 149 -23.49 -5.81 -3.03
N LEU A 150 -22.27 -6.02 -3.49
CA LEU A 150 -21.55 -7.27 -3.37
C LEU A 150 -20.29 -7.07 -2.52
N ASN A 151 -20.20 -7.81 -1.41
CA ASN A 151 -19.01 -7.83 -0.57
C ASN A 151 -18.49 -9.26 -0.46
N ILE A 152 -17.36 -9.53 -1.11
CA ILE A 152 -16.63 -10.80 -1.12
C ILE A 152 -15.21 -10.62 -0.57
N SER A 153 -14.96 -9.54 0.18
CA SER A 153 -13.65 -9.28 0.78
C SER A 153 -13.21 -10.40 1.72
N ARG A 154 -11.89 -10.62 1.89
CA ARG A 154 -11.32 -11.60 2.81
C ARG A 154 -11.80 -13.03 2.50
N ASN A 155 -11.55 -13.42 1.26
CA ASN A 155 -11.76 -14.77 0.74
C ASN A 155 -10.47 -15.23 0.03
N GLN A 156 -10.54 -16.27 -0.79
CA GLN A 156 -9.42 -16.83 -1.55
C GLN A 156 -9.66 -16.70 -3.06
N ILE A 157 -10.36 -15.64 -3.48
CA ILE A 157 -10.78 -15.45 -4.87
C ILE A 157 -9.57 -15.07 -5.73
N VAL A 158 -9.37 -15.78 -6.83
CA VAL A 158 -8.23 -15.58 -7.75
C VAL A 158 -8.64 -14.79 -9.01
N TYR A 159 -9.88 -14.94 -9.46
CA TYR A 159 -10.41 -14.24 -10.62
C TYR A 159 -11.90 -13.92 -10.45
N VAL A 160 -12.37 -12.91 -11.17
CA VAL A 160 -13.77 -12.50 -11.25
C VAL A 160 -14.25 -12.76 -12.67
N PRO A 161 -15.36 -13.49 -12.88
CA PRO A 161 -15.85 -13.76 -14.24
C PRO A 161 -16.39 -12.49 -14.90
N GLY A 162 -16.30 -12.41 -16.24
CA GLY A 162 -16.81 -11.27 -17.02
C GLY A 162 -18.32 -11.01 -16.84
N THR A 163 -19.08 -12.00 -16.37
CA THR A 163 -20.50 -11.82 -16.03
C THR A 163 -20.74 -10.84 -14.87
N VAL A 164 -19.69 -10.38 -14.17
CA VAL A 164 -19.79 -9.21 -13.27
C VAL A 164 -20.38 -7.99 -13.98
N GLY A 165 -20.09 -7.82 -15.28
CA GLY A 165 -20.64 -6.74 -16.10
C GLY A 165 -22.16 -6.76 -16.26
N CYS A 166 -22.81 -7.90 -16.02
CA CYS A 166 -24.27 -8.02 -16.05
C CYS A 166 -24.96 -7.36 -14.84
N LEU A 167 -24.20 -6.99 -13.82
CA LEU A 167 -24.70 -6.37 -12.59
C LEU A 167 -24.87 -4.85 -12.79
N HIS A 168 -25.77 -4.45 -13.68
CA HIS A 168 -26.00 -3.04 -14.05
C HIS A 168 -26.46 -2.18 -12.86
N ALA A 169 -27.14 -2.79 -11.87
CA ALA A 169 -27.59 -2.12 -10.65
C ALA A 169 -26.50 -2.02 -9.56
N LEU A 170 -25.31 -2.61 -9.77
CA LEU A 170 -24.28 -2.70 -8.75
C LEU A 170 -23.71 -1.33 -8.42
N GLN A 171 -23.88 -0.91 -7.17
CA GLN A 171 -23.39 0.36 -6.65
C GLN A 171 -22.09 0.18 -5.85
N LYS A 172 -21.93 -0.96 -5.17
CA LYS A 172 -20.80 -1.21 -4.27
C LYS A 172 -20.22 -2.60 -4.52
N LEU A 173 -18.97 -2.64 -4.97
CA LEU A 173 -18.20 -3.86 -5.12
C LEU A 173 -16.99 -3.83 -4.18
N ARG A 174 -16.95 -4.76 -3.23
CA ARG A 174 -15.80 -4.95 -2.33
C ARG A 174 -15.23 -6.35 -2.46
N MET A 175 -13.93 -6.40 -2.76
CA MET A 175 -13.16 -7.62 -2.99
C MET A 175 -11.80 -7.55 -2.30
N ASP A 176 -11.70 -6.75 -1.23
CA ASP A 176 -10.45 -6.53 -0.51
C ASP A 176 -9.88 -7.84 0.06
N GLN A 177 -8.56 -7.95 0.21
CA GLN A 177 -7.91 -9.13 0.81
C GLN A 177 -8.32 -10.43 0.12
N ASN A 178 -8.12 -10.49 -1.19
CA ASN A 178 -8.23 -11.69 -2.00
C ASN A 178 -6.91 -11.89 -2.77
N GLN A 179 -6.91 -12.76 -3.78
CA GLN A 179 -5.74 -13.06 -4.62
C GLN A 179 -6.00 -12.66 -6.08
N VAL A 180 -6.88 -11.67 -6.30
CA VAL A 180 -7.29 -11.25 -7.64
C VAL A 180 -6.17 -10.47 -8.31
N ARG A 181 -5.90 -10.80 -9.58
CA ARG A 181 -4.82 -10.19 -10.37
C ARG A 181 -5.30 -9.14 -11.38
N SER A 182 -6.53 -9.29 -11.89
CA SER A 182 -7.11 -8.40 -12.88
C SER A 182 -8.63 -8.41 -12.80
N LEU A 183 -9.25 -7.33 -13.30
CA LEU A 183 -10.68 -7.26 -13.54
C LEU A 183 -10.95 -7.59 -15.02
N PRO A 184 -12.06 -8.26 -15.32
CA PRO A 184 -12.52 -8.41 -16.70
C PRO A 184 -12.92 -7.05 -17.31
N SER A 185 -12.77 -6.86 -18.62
CA SER A 185 -13.16 -5.63 -19.32
C SER A 185 -14.67 -5.36 -19.20
N GLU A 186 -15.47 -6.41 -19.04
CA GLU A 186 -16.91 -6.34 -18.81
C GLU A 186 -17.28 -5.57 -17.53
N ILE A 187 -16.34 -5.26 -16.62
CA ILE A 187 -16.61 -4.40 -15.46
C ILE A 187 -17.20 -3.04 -15.85
N GLY A 188 -16.93 -2.56 -17.07
CA GLY A 188 -17.55 -1.35 -17.63
C GLY A 188 -19.09 -1.42 -17.73
N GLY A 189 -19.68 -2.62 -17.72
CA GLY A 189 -21.12 -2.84 -17.67
C GLY A 189 -21.77 -2.48 -16.33
N CYS A 190 -21.00 -2.39 -15.24
CA CYS A 190 -21.47 -1.92 -13.93
C CYS A 190 -21.64 -0.39 -13.91
N SER A 191 -22.53 0.14 -14.74
CA SER A 191 -22.73 1.58 -14.93
C SER A 191 -23.22 2.32 -13.68
N SER A 192 -23.84 1.61 -12.73
CA SER A 192 -24.29 2.16 -11.44
C SER A 192 -23.19 2.22 -10.37
N LEU A 193 -21.97 1.78 -10.66
CA LEU A 193 -20.93 1.57 -9.65
C LEU A 193 -20.46 2.90 -9.05
N THR A 194 -20.58 3.01 -7.73
CA THR A 194 -20.18 4.18 -6.93
C THR A 194 -18.94 3.92 -6.09
N LEU A 195 -18.71 2.67 -5.69
CA LEU A 195 -17.58 2.25 -4.87
C LEU A 195 -16.99 0.96 -5.41
N LEU A 196 -15.69 0.99 -5.69
CA LEU A 196 -14.88 -0.17 -6.01
C LEU A 196 -13.73 -0.26 -5.00
N SER A 197 -13.67 -1.37 -4.26
CA SER A 197 -12.62 -1.64 -3.29
C SER A 197 -11.96 -2.98 -3.59
N ILE A 198 -10.68 -2.92 -3.95
CA ILE A 198 -9.82 -4.07 -4.29
C ILE A 198 -8.53 -4.06 -3.46
N THR A 199 -8.61 -3.52 -2.24
CA THR A 199 -7.46 -3.32 -1.35
C THR A 199 -6.79 -4.65 -1.01
N CYS A 200 -5.47 -4.71 -0.90
CA CYS A 200 -4.72 -5.93 -0.53
C CYS A 200 -5.02 -7.10 -1.48
N ASN A 201 -4.73 -6.95 -2.77
CA ASN A 201 -4.86 -7.98 -3.79
C ASN A 201 -3.53 -8.09 -4.58
N GLN A 202 -3.56 -8.62 -5.80
CA GLN A 202 -2.40 -8.80 -6.67
C GLN A 202 -2.53 -8.00 -7.99
N PHE A 203 -3.26 -6.88 -7.97
CA PHE A 203 -3.46 -6.07 -9.17
C PHE A 203 -2.21 -5.31 -9.58
N SER A 204 -1.91 -5.31 -10.88
CA SER A 204 -0.88 -4.47 -11.51
C SER A 204 -1.46 -3.40 -12.44
N SER A 205 -2.70 -3.58 -12.90
CA SER A 205 -3.43 -2.66 -13.78
C SER A 205 -4.94 -2.78 -13.57
N LEU A 206 -5.68 -1.82 -14.12
CA LEU A 206 -7.15 -1.87 -14.25
C LEU A 206 -7.52 -1.81 -15.75
N PRO A 207 -8.61 -2.46 -16.18
CA PRO A 207 -9.07 -2.37 -17.56
C PRO A 207 -9.55 -0.96 -17.90
N ASP A 208 -9.32 -0.52 -19.13
CA ASP A 208 -9.70 0.82 -19.60
C ASP A 208 -11.22 1.01 -19.57
N GLU A 209 -11.99 -0.07 -19.70
CA GLU A 209 -13.45 -0.08 -19.65
C GLU A 209 -14.02 0.35 -18.29
N LEU A 210 -13.22 0.33 -17.22
CA LEU A 210 -13.62 0.91 -15.93
C LEU A 210 -13.99 2.40 -16.05
N SER A 211 -13.48 3.08 -17.09
CA SER A 211 -13.87 4.44 -17.47
C SER A 211 -15.38 4.62 -17.69
N SER A 212 -16.10 3.55 -18.04
CA SER A 212 -17.56 3.53 -18.24
C SER A 212 -18.35 3.66 -16.94
N CYS A 213 -17.74 3.35 -15.79
CA CYS A 213 -18.32 3.53 -14.46
C CYS A 213 -18.29 5.00 -14.03
N SER A 214 -18.94 5.88 -14.80
CA SER A 214 -18.93 7.34 -14.62
C SER A 214 -19.50 7.83 -13.27
N LEU A 215 -20.22 6.97 -12.55
CA LEU A 215 -20.75 7.24 -11.21
C LEU A 215 -19.75 6.95 -10.07
N LEU A 216 -18.56 6.44 -10.38
CA LEU A 216 -17.60 6.04 -9.36
C LEU A 216 -17.15 7.25 -8.52
N THR A 217 -17.36 7.16 -7.21
CA THR A 217 -16.98 8.20 -6.25
C THR A 217 -15.85 7.76 -5.32
N ALA A 218 -15.67 6.45 -5.12
CA ALA A 218 -14.61 5.89 -4.29
C ALA A 218 -13.90 4.72 -4.99
N LEU A 219 -12.59 4.83 -5.13
CA LEU A 219 -11.71 3.79 -5.68
C LEU A 219 -10.60 3.49 -4.68
N HIS A 220 -10.62 2.29 -4.10
CA HIS A 220 -9.61 1.84 -3.16
C HIS A 220 -8.79 0.70 -3.77
N ILE A 221 -7.52 0.98 -4.04
CA ILE A 221 -6.56 0.09 -4.69
C ILE A 221 -5.30 -0.12 -3.84
N SER A 222 -5.36 0.22 -2.55
CA SER A 222 -4.19 0.16 -1.67
C SER A 222 -3.69 -1.27 -1.47
N GLY A 223 -2.39 -1.47 -1.23
CA GLY A 223 -1.82 -2.81 -1.00
C GLY A 223 -1.86 -3.71 -2.24
N ASN A 224 -1.53 -3.17 -3.41
CA ASN A 224 -1.45 -3.89 -4.68
C ASN A 224 -0.05 -3.71 -5.29
N ARG A 225 0.11 -4.05 -6.57
CA ARG A 225 1.37 -3.96 -7.32
C ARG A 225 1.26 -2.96 -8.48
N PHE A 226 0.53 -1.87 -8.26
CA PHE A 226 0.42 -0.82 -9.29
C PHE A 226 1.75 -0.08 -9.43
N PHE A 227 2.36 -0.17 -10.61
CA PHE A 227 3.56 0.61 -10.97
C PHE A 227 3.24 2.06 -11.33
N GLN A 228 2.01 2.30 -11.80
CA GLN A 228 1.46 3.62 -12.09
C GLN A 228 -0.05 3.58 -11.88
N LEU A 229 -0.66 4.75 -11.66
CA LEU A 229 -2.11 4.85 -11.65
C LEU A 229 -2.67 4.68 -13.08
N PRO A 230 -3.69 3.83 -13.27
CA PRO A 230 -4.23 3.55 -14.60
C PRO A 230 -4.92 4.78 -15.20
N ARG A 231 -4.74 4.98 -16.51
CA ARG A 231 -5.29 6.12 -17.26
C ARG A 231 -6.82 6.19 -17.23
N CYS A 232 -7.50 5.05 -17.07
CA CYS A 232 -8.96 5.00 -16.91
C CYS A 232 -9.48 5.90 -15.77
N ILE A 233 -8.65 6.25 -14.77
CA ILE A 233 -9.02 7.17 -13.68
C ILE A 233 -9.30 8.59 -14.20
N GLU A 234 -8.65 9.01 -15.29
CA GLU A 234 -8.79 10.35 -15.87
C GLU A 234 -10.26 10.66 -16.26
N SER A 235 -11.02 9.66 -16.71
CA SER A 235 -12.41 9.84 -17.12
C SER A 235 -13.39 9.86 -15.94
N LEU A 236 -12.97 9.45 -14.74
CA LEU A 236 -13.82 9.32 -13.55
C LEU A 236 -14.04 10.68 -12.88
N LYS A 237 -14.75 11.58 -13.56
CA LYS A 237 -14.95 12.98 -13.12
C LYS A 237 -15.69 13.13 -11.78
N ARG A 238 -16.35 12.07 -11.30
CA ARG A 238 -17.04 12.03 -9.99
C ARG A 238 -16.21 11.43 -8.87
N LEU A 239 -14.99 10.97 -9.15
CA LEU A 239 -14.13 10.34 -8.16
C LEU A 239 -13.77 11.33 -7.06
N ARG A 240 -14.10 11.00 -5.81
CA ARG A 240 -13.85 11.81 -4.61
C ARG A 240 -12.77 11.20 -3.73
N HIS A 241 -12.74 9.88 -3.60
CA HIS A 241 -11.79 9.18 -2.74
C HIS A 241 -10.95 8.24 -3.59
N LEU A 242 -9.63 8.48 -3.62
CA LEU A 242 -8.65 7.59 -4.25
C LEU A 242 -7.63 7.14 -3.20
N TRP A 243 -7.70 5.86 -2.84
CA TRP A 243 -6.75 5.26 -1.89
C TRP A 243 -5.81 4.31 -2.61
N ALA A 244 -4.56 4.73 -2.81
CA ALA A 244 -3.55 3.98 -3.54
C ALA A 244 -2.26 3.74 -2.72
N SER A 245 -2.35 3.82 -1.39
CA SER A 245 -1.26 3.51 -0.45
C SER A 245 -0.70 2.09 -0.64
N ASN A 246 0.55 1.85 -0.27
CA ASN A 246 1.21 0.55 -0.32
C ASN A 246 1.16 -0.08 -1.73
N ASN A 247 1.67 0.65 -2.72
CA ASN A 247 1.86 0.19 -4.10
C ASN A 247 3.30 0.44 -4.55
N GLU A 248 3.64 -0.06 -5.74
CA GLU A 248 4.98 0.00 -6.34
C GLU A 248 5.11 1.21 -7.30
N MET A 249 4.40 2.30 -7.02
CA MET A 249 4.31 3.45 -7.92
C MET A 249 5.60 4.27 -7.92
N GLN A 250 6.11 4.61 -9.11
CA GLN A 250 7.30 5.47 -9.24
C GLN A 250 6.97 6.96 -9.41
N GLY A 251 5.81 7.24 -10.01
CA GLY A 251 5.35 8.58 -10.31
C GLY A 251 3.84 8.71 -10.26
N LEU A 252 3.36 9.92 -9.99
CA LEU A 252 1.95 10.26 -10.13
C LEU A 252 1.68 10.87 -11.52
N PRO A 253 0.62 10.44 -12.21
CA PRO A 253 0.26 11.03 -13.49
C PRO A 253 -0.36 12.42 -13.30
N THR A 254 -0.07 13.29 -14.26
CA THR A 254 -0.50 14.70 -14.27
C THR A 254 -2.02 14.87 -14.33
N PHE A 255 -2.75 13.93 -14.91
CA PHE A 255 -4.23 13.99 -14.98
C PHE A 255 -4.91 14.07 -13.61
N LEU A 256 -4.26 13.64 -12.51
CA LEU A 256 -4.82 13.73 -11.17
C LEU A 256 -5.14 15.17 -10.76
N ALA A 257 -4.35 16.13 -11.25
CA ALA A 257 -4.60 17.55 -11.02
C ALA A 257 -5.88 18.05 -11.71
N ASN A 258 -6.34 17.38 -12.77
CA ASN A 258 -7.54 17.73 -13.53
C ASN A 258 -8.79 16.95 -13.09
N LEU A 259 -8.75 16.22 -11.97
CA LEU A 259 -9.93 15.55 -11.42
C LEU A 259 -10.75 16.53 -10.56
N PRO A 260 -11.92 17.00 -11.05
CA PRO A 260 -12.61 18.14 -10.45
C PRO A 260 -13.25 17.83 -9.10
N ALA A 261 -13.61 16.57 -8.86
CA ALA A 261 -14.31 16.12 -7.66
C ALA A 261 -13.39 15.42 -6.66
N LEU A 262 -12.11 15.21 -6.98
CA LEU A 262 -11.20 14.50 -6.08
C LEU A 262 -11.17 15.27 -4.77
N PHE A 263 -11.35 14.59 -3.64
CA PHE A 263 -11.41 15.20 -2.32
C PHE A 263 -10.30 14.64 -1.44
N GLU A 264 -10.06 13.34 -1.53
CA GLU A 264 -9.11 12.59 -0.72
C GLU A 264 -8.20 11.74 -1.62
N LEU A 265 -6.89 11.86 -1.40
CA LEU A 265 -5.85 11.11 -2.08
C LEU A 265 -4.90 10.52 -1.03
N GLN A 266 -4.83 9.20 -0.93
CA GLN A 266 -3.93 8.50 -0.01
C GLN A 266 -2.86 7.73 -0.80
N LEU A 267 -1.60 8.00 -0.51
CA LEU A 267 -0.42 7.47 -1.20
C LEU A 267 0.66 6.95 -0.24
N GLN A 268 0.32 6.72 1.02
CA GLN A 268 1.29 6.34 2.04
C GLN A 268 1.93 4.98 1.73
N GLY A 269 3.19 4.78 2.12
CA GLY A 269 3.88 3.50 1.94
C GLY A 269 4.14 3.11 0.49
N CYS A 270 4.31 4.07 -0.42
CA CYS A 270 4.84 3.83 -1.77
C CYS A 270 6.35 4.18 -1.77
N PRO A 271 7.26 3.21 -1.52
CA PRO A 271 8.69 3.50 -1.30
C PRO A 271 9.39 4.02 -2.56
N ASP A 272 8.93 3.62 -3.74
CA ASP A 272 9.53 3.98 -5.02
C ASP A 272 8.99 5.30 -5.60
N LEU A 273 8.03 5.93 -4.92
CA LEU A 273 7.37 7.14 -5.38
C LEU A 273 8.29 8.35 -5.18
N LYS A 274 9.14 8.61 -6.17
CA LYS A 274 10.11 9.72 -6.18
C LYS A 274 9.48 11.03 -6.64
N PHE A 275 8.37 10.94 -7.38
CA PHE A 275 7.69 12.09 -7.99
C PHE A 275 6.18 12.04 -7.70
N PRO A 276 5.63 12.98 -6.90
CA PRO A 276 6.27 14.10 -6.20
C PRO A 276 7.23 13.69 -5.07
N PRO A 277 8.17 14.57 -4.66
CA PRO A 277 9.07 14.30 -3.54
C PRO A 277 8.32 13.95 -2.23
N PRO A 278 8.91 13.15 -1.33
CA PRO A 278 8.27 12.74 -0.08
C PRO A 278 7.73 13.90 0.76
N ASP A 279 8.45 15.03 0.79
CA ASP A 279 8.04 16.22 1.54
C ASP A 279 6.73 16.84 1.01
N ILE A 280 6.47 16.74 -0.30
CA ILE A 280 5.22 17.18 -0.94
C ILE A 280 4.10 16.20 -0.63
N LEU A 281 4.39 14.89 -0.63
CA LEU A 281 3.39 13.86 -0.34
C LEU A 281 2.84 13.98 1.09
N LEU A 282 3.65 14.43 2.05
CA LEU A 282 3.26 14.62 3.45
C LEU A 282 2.41 15.87 3.70
N GLN A 283 2.46 16.86 2.79
CA GLN A 283 1.73 18.13 2.93
C GLN A 283 0.25 18.05 2.51
N GLY A 284 -0.20 16.87 2.07
CA GLY A 284 -1.59 16.60 1.76
C GLY A 284 -1.98 16.97 0.33
N ARG A 285 -3.26 16.70 0.01
CA ARG A 285 -3.77 16.66 -1.37
C ARG A 285 -3.54 17.96 -2.16
N GLN A 286 -3.82 19.13 -1.58
CA GLN A 286 -3.79 20.37 -2.35
C GLN A 286 -2.39 20.68 -2.86
N VAL A 287 -1.36 20.51 -2.03
CA VAL A 287 0.04 20.72 -2.40
C VAL A 287 0.49 19.73 -3.48
N ILE A 288 0.05 18.47 -3.40
CA ILE A 288 0.30 17.46 -4.44
C ILE A 288 -0.32 17.89 -5.77
N VAL A 289 -1.57 18.36 -5.75
CA VAL A 289 -2.27 18.84 -6.95
C VAL A 289 -1.56 20.07 -7.53
N ASP A 290 -1.17 21.04 -6.70
CA ASP A 290 -0.49 22.26 -7.14
C ASP A 290 0.88 21.96 -7.76
N TYR A 291 1.61 20.98 -7.20
CA TYR A 291 2.86 20.46 -7.77
C TYR A 291 2.63 19.85 -9.17
N LEU A 292 1.60 19.00 -9.30
CA LEU A 292 1.26 18.37 -10.58
C LEU A 292 0.77 19.40 -11.62
N VAL A 293 0.00 20.42 -11.23
CA VAL A 293 -0.40 21.53 -12.11
C VAL A 293 0.82 22.32 -12.59
N SER A 294 1.78 22.59 -11.70
CA SER A 294 3.00 23.32 -12.06
C SER A 294 3.84 22.54 -13.07
N ASN A 295 3.98 21.23 -12.89
CA ASN A 295 4.63 20.36 -13.87
C ASN A 295 3.82 20.23 -15.18
N MET A 296 2.49 20.23 -15.12
CA MET A 296 1.65 20.27 -16.34
C MET A 296 1.82 21.57 -17.13
N ARG A 297 1.93 22.72 -16.46
CA ARG A 297 2.20 24.00 -17.15
C ARG A 297 3.56 23.97 -17.85
N TYR A 298 4.52 23.27 -17.28
CA TYR A 298 5.80 22.98 -17.90
C TYR A 298 5.63 22.07 -19.13
N GLU A 299 4.82 21.00 -19.06
CA GLU A 299 4.53 20.10 -20.19
C GLU A 299 3.69 20.77 -21.31
N ILE A 300 2.66 21.57 -20.99
CA ILE A 300 1.78 22.25 -21.97
C ILE A 300 2.48 23.44 -22.64
N SER A 301 3.39 24.10 -21.92
CA SER A 301 4.33 25.08 -22.48
C SER A 301 5.19 24.48 -23.59
N VAL A 302 5.46 23.17 -23.52
CA VAL A 302 6.27 22.44 -24.51
C VAL A 302 5.41 21.99 -25.71
N ASP A 303 4.13 21.67 -25.50
CA ASP A 303 3.24 21.13 -26.55
C ASP A 303 2.55 22.18 -27.46
N THR A 304 2.36 23.42 -27.00
CA THR A 304 1.62 24.45 -27.79
C THR A 304 2.45 25.16 -28.86
N ALA A 305 3.71 24.79 -29.04
CA ALA A 305 4.70 25.56 -29.81
C ALA A 305 5.25 24.76 -31.02
N GLN A 306 4.36 24.27 -31.89
CA GLN A 306 4.75 23.47 -33.06
C GLN A 306 5.21 24.32 -34.25
N SER A 307 6.53 24.50 -34.33
CA SER A 307 7.42 24.25 -35.50
C SER A 307 8.64 25.18 -35.44
N GLU A 308 8.43 26.46 -35.15
CA GLU A 308 9.53 27.42 -34.95
C GLU A 308 10.18 27.26 -33.57
N THR A 309 9.39 26.97 -32.54
CA THR A 309 9.88 26.80 -31.16
C THR A 309 10.58 25.46 -30.95
N ARG A 310 10.32 24.44 -31.76
CA ARG A 310 10.98 23.13 -31.66
C ARG A 310 12.48 23.21 -31.98
N VAL A 311 12.86 24.01 -32.99
CA VAL A 311 14.28 24.25 -33.29
C VAL A 311 14.92 25.11 -32.20
N LEU A 312 14.23 26.15 -31.73
CA LEU A 312 14.75 27.03 -30.67
C LEU A 312 14.89 26.29 -29.34
N ILE A 313 13.98 25.38 -28.99
CA ILE A 313 14.02 24.53 -27.80
C ILE A 313 15.13 23.49 -27.92
N LEU A 314 15.32 22.86 -29.08
CA LEU A 314 16.43 21.93 -29.28
C LEU A 314 17.79 22.65 -29.20
N GLU A 315 17.89 23.87 -29.74
CA GLU A 315 19.08 24.72 -29.60
C GLU A 315 19.29 25.19 -28.15
N THR A 316 18.22 25.53 -27.41
CA THR A 316 18.29 25.94 -26.00
C THR A 316 18.62 24.75 -25.10
N ARG A 317 18.04 23.58 -25.35
CA ARG A 317 18.30 22.34 -24.62
C ARG A 317 19.71 21.82 -24.86
N ALA A 318 20.21 21.89 -26.11
CA ALA A 318 21.61 21.58 -26.39
C ALA A 318 22.56 22.52 -25.64
N LYS A 319 22.16 23.79 -25.47
CA LYS A 319 22.91 24.75 -24.68
C LYS A 319 22.84 24.46 -23.17
N GLU A 320 21.67 24.13 -22.63
CA GLU A 320 21.50 23.75 -21.22
C GLU A 320 22.24 22.44 -20.89
N ASP A 321 22.23 21.45 -21.79
CA ASP A 321 22.97 20.20 -21.64
C ASP A 321 24.50 20.46 -21.68
N ALA A 322 24.96 21.41 -22.50
CA ALA A 322 26.36 21.85 -22.53
C ALA A 322 26.77 22.62 -21.27
N ASP A 323 25.93 23.56 -20.81
CA ASP A 323 26.14 24.32 -19.57
C ASP A 323 26.14 23.39 -18.34
N ALA A 324 25.30 22.34 -18.34
CA ALA A 324 25.27 21.32 -17.29
C ALA A 324 26.52 20.41 -17.31
N ALA A 325 27.06 20.09 -18.49
CA ALA A 325 28.31 19.37 -18.63
C ALA A 325 29.51 20.22 -18.15
N GLU A 326 29.53 21.51 -18.47
CA GLU A 326 30.55 22.47 -18.01
C GLU A 326 30.51 22.61 -16.48
N LEU A 327 29.31 22.78 -15.89
CA LEU A 327 29.15 22.85 -14.44
C LEU A 327 29.59 21.56 -13.72
N ALA A 328 29.34 20.40 -14.33
CA ALA A 328 29.82 19.12 -13.80
C ALA A 328 31.35 19.03 -13.84
N GLU A 329 32.00 19.52 -14.91
CA GLU A 329 33.46 19.59 -15.02
C GLU A 329 34.07 20.60 -14.02
N GLU A 330 33.40 21.73 -13.76
CA GLU A 330 33.83 22.73 -12.76
C GLU A 330 33.90 22.16 -11.34
N ILE A 331 33.08 21.15 -11.00
CA ILE A 331 33.06 20.54 -9.66
C ILE A 331 34.18 19.50 -9.48
N ILE A 332 34.74 18.94 -10.56
CA ILE A 332 35.79 17.91 -10.51
C ILE A 332 37.11 18.49 -9.95
N VAL A 333 37.51 19.68 -10.39
CA VAL A 333 38.77 20.31 -9.96
C VAL A 333 38.79 20.60 -8.44
N PRO A 334 37.76 21.24 -7.85
CA PRO A 334 37.65 21.40 -6.40
C PRO A 334 37.68 20.09 -5.62
N LEU A 335 37.01 19.03 -6.12
CA LEU A 335 37.00 17.72 -5.44
C LEU A 335 38.38 17.05 -5.44
N ARG A 336 39.12 17.16 -6.55
CA ARG A 336 40.52 16.68 -6.64
C ARG A 336 41.43 17.46 -5.70
N GLU A 337 41.32 18.80 -5.68
CA GLU A 337 42.08 19.63 -4.74
C GLU A 337 41.76 19.29 -3.27
N LEU A 338 40.50 19.00 -2.96
CA LEU A 338 40.08 18.63 -1.61
C LEU A 338 40.66 17.26 -1.21
N ALA A 339 40.68 16.30 -2.13
CA ALA A 339 41.33 15.00 -1.94
C ALA A 339 42.85 15.15 -1.71
N GLU A 340 43.55 15.96 -2.50
CA GLU A 340 44.98 16.22 -2.33
C GLU A 340 45.29 16.94 -1.01
N LYS A 341 44.49 17.95 -0.63
CA LYS A 341 44.62 18.64 0.66
C LYS A 341 44.38 17.70 1.83
N ALA A 342 43.43 16.77 1.72
CA ALA A 342 43.16 15.76 2.75
C ALA A 342 44.31 14.73 2.84
N LEU A 343 44.86 14.28 1.71
CA LEU A 343 46.00 13.38 1.66
C LEU A 343 47.25 14.00 2.30
N LEU A 344 47.55 15.26 1.98
CA LEU A 344 48.69 15.99 2.58
C LEU A 344 48.52 16.14 4.11
N LYS A 345 47.29 16.31 4.59
CA LYS A 345 47.00 16.33 6.04
C LYS A 345 47.19 14.95 6.67
N ALA A 346 46.81 13.88 5.97
CA ALA A 346 47.03 12.51 6.41
C ALA A 346 48.52 12.18 6.52
N GLU A 347 49.33 12.51 5.50
CA GLU A 347 50.79 12.31 5.50
C GLU A 347 51.46 13.05 6.67
N LYS A 348 51.06 14.30 6.93
CA LYS A 348 51.56 15.08 8.08
C LYS A 348 51.17 14.44 9.41
N ALA A 349 49.94 13.96 9.55
CA ALA A 349 49.48 13.31 10.77
C ALA A 349 50.18 11.96 11.00
N GLU A 350 50.45 11.20 9.93
CA GLU A 350 51.17 9.92 9.98
C GLU A 350 52.65 10.11 10.32
N MET A 351 53.29 11.16 9.82
CA MET A 351 54.64 11.54 10.23
C MET A 351 54.71 11.84 11.73
N ILE A 352 53.76 12.62 12.26
CA ILE A 352 53.66 12.91 13.71
C ILE A 352 53.42 11.62 14.52
N ALA A 353 52.54 10.74 14.03
CA ALA A 353 52.29 9.46 14.68
C ALA A 353 53.54 8.55 14.67
N SER A 354 54.31 8.55 13.59
CA SER A 354 55.57 7.82 13.49
C SER A 354 56.62 8.33 14.49
N ASP A 355 56.75 9.64 14.64
CA ASP A 355 57.66 10.26 15.60
C ASP A 355 57.24 9.94 17.05
N LEU A 356 55.94 10.01 17.35
CA LEU A 356 55.40 9.64 18.67
C LEU A 356 55.56 8.14 18.95
N ARG A 357 55.39 7.28 17.94
CA ARG A 357 55.62 5.83 18.08
C ARG A 357 57.08 5.53 18.41
N ALA A 358 58.01 6.21 17.74
CA ALA A 358 59.43 6.11 18.05
C ALA A 358 59.73 6.59 19.48
N GLN A 359 59.08 7.66 19.95
CA GLN A 359 59.21 8.15 21.34
C GLN A 359 58.69 7.13 22.36
N VAL A 360 57.56 6.47 22.10
CA VAL A 360 57.01 5.39 22.94
C VAL A 360 57.96 4.19 22.96
N GLU A 361 58.53 3.80 21.81
CA GLU A 361 59.45 2.64 21.72
C GLU A 361 60.77 2.85 22.48
N ILE A 362 61.27 4.08 22.54
CA ILE A 362 62.52 4.43 23.24
C ILE A 362 62.27 4.99 24.65
N PHE A 363 61.03 5.03 25.13
CA PHE A 363 60.69 5.55 26.45
C PHE A 363 61.27 4.62 27.53
N ASP A 364 62.36 5.06 28.14
CA ASP A 364 63.03 4.32 29.21
C ASP A 364 62.36 4.67 30.54
N MET A 365 61.75 3.67 31.17
CA MET A 365 61.16 3.81 32.51
C MET A 365 62.22 3.99 33.60
N GLY A 366 63.50 3.74 33.30
CA GLY A 366 64.61 3.82 34.23
C GLY A 366 64.54 2.78 35.34
N ASP A 367 65.69 2.31 35.82
CA ASP A 367 65.76 1.35 36.91
C ASP A 367 65.73 2.08 38.28
N ILE A 368 64.58 2.72 38.58
CA ILE A 368 64.37 3.58 39.76
C ILE A 368 64.59 2.81 41.08
N ASP A 369 64.42 1.49 41.04
CA ASP A 369 64.59 0.62 42.21
C ASP A 369 66.06 0.52 42.65
N ASN A 370 67.02 0.73 41.76
CA ASN A 370 68.46 0.62 42.03
C ASN A 370 69.12 1.92 42.54
N ASP A 371 68.40 3.05 42.60
CA ASP A 371 68.97 4.29 43.11
C ASP A 371 68.93 4.33 44.66
N ALA A 372 70.10 4.17 45.29
CA ALA A 372 70.24 4.06 46.74
C ALA A 372 70.04 5.39 47.50
N ALA A 373 69.88 6.51 46.78
CA ALA A 373 69.77 7.85 47.37
C ALA A 373 68.32 8.30 47.69
N LEU A 374 67.30 7.61 47.18
CA LEU A 374 65.88 8.02 47.29
C LEU A 374 65.12 7.24 48.36
N LEU A 375 64.26 7.92 49.14
CA LEU A 375 63.36 7.29 50.11
C LEU A 375 62.22 6.53 49.38
N PRO A 376 61.60 5.49 50.00
CA PRO A 376 60.55 4.69 49.34
C PRO A 376 59.35 5.51 48.83
N GLU A 377 58.94 6.54 49.55
CA GLU A 377 57.83 7.43 49.14
C GLU A 377 58.19 8.29 47.93
N GLU A 378 59.46 8.72 47.80
CA GLU A 378 59.95 9.50 46.66
C GLU A 378 60.10 8.63 45.40
N LYS A 379 60.50 7.37 45.57
CA LYS A 379 60.53 6.38 44.48
C LYS A 379 59.14 6.10 43.91
N GLN A 380 58.14 5.97 44.78
CA GLN A 380 56.75 5.77 44.37
C GLN A 380 56.20 6.98 43.60
N ALA A 381 56.40 8.20 44.11
CA ALA A 381 55.98 9.43 43.44
C ALA A 381 56.68 9.63 42.08
N HIS A 382 57.95 9.23 41.95
CA HIS A 382 58.68 9.30 40.69
C HIS A 382 58.16 8.29 39.65
N ARG A 383 57.85 7.06 40.10
CA ARG A 383 57.24 6.01 39.26
C ARG A 383 55.86 6.43 38.76
N GLU A 384 54.99 6.94 39.64
CA GLU A 384 53.65 7.44 39.27
C GLU A 384 53.72 8.59 38.27
N LYS A 385 54.74 9.47 38.40
CA LYS A 385 54.96 10.55 37.44
C LYS A 385 55.36 10.03 36.06
N LEU A 386 56.29 9.08 35.98
CA LEU A 386 56.72 8.47 34.72
C LEU A 386 55.60 7.65 34.06
N GLU A 387 54.81 6.92 34.84
CA GLU A 387 53.61 6.22 34.36
C GLU A 387 52.58 7.20 33.80
N SER A 388 52.33 8.33 34.48
CA SER A 388 51.45 9.38 33.98
C SER A 388 51.97 10.03 32.69
N GLU A 389 53.28 10.28 32.58
CA GLU A 389 53.89 10.84 31.36
C GLU A 389 53.81 9.85 30.18
N PHE A 390 54.00 8.55 30.45
CA PHE A 390 53.86 7.49 29.45
C PHE A 390 52.40 7.33 28.99
N GLU A 391 51.43 7.36 29.91
CA GLU A 391 50.00 7.32 29.57
C GLU A 391 49.58 8.53 28.72
N GLU A 392 50.07 9.73 29.03
CA GLU A 392 49.79 10.94 28.25
C GLU A 392 50.40 10.85 26.84
N LEU A 393 51.63 10.32 26.72
CA LEU A 393 52.28 10.06 25.44
C LEU A 393 51.50 9.05 24.59
N GLN A 394 51.03 7.96 25.21
CA GLN A 394 50.26 6.90 24.55
C GLN A 394 48.87 7.40 24.10
N ASP A 395 48.19 8.22 24.91
CA ASP A 395 46.93 8.85 24.53
C ASP A 395 47.12 9.84 23.37
N THR A 396 48.22 10.59 23.38
CA THR A 396 48.57 11.52 22.30
C THR A 396 48.87 10.78 20.98
N LEU A 397 49.59 9.66 21.04
CA LEU A 397 49.82 8.77 19.89
C LEU A 397 48.49 8.23 19.33
N ASN A 398 47.63 7.67 20.18
CA ASN A 398 46.33 7.14 19.76
C ASN A 398 45.45 8.21 19.09
N LYS A 399 45.48 9.45 19.61
CA LYS A 399 44.77 10.60 19.00
C LYS A 399 45.36 10.97 17.64
N ALA A 400 46.68 10.93 17.48
CA ALA A 400 47.34 11.22 16.21
C ALA A 400 47.02 10.16 15.14
N GLU A 401 47.06 8.87 15.50
CA GLU A 401 46.75 7.75 14.61
C GLU A 401 45.30 7.80 14.11
N ARG A 402 44.33 7.99 15.03
CA ARG A 402 42.91 8.15 14.65
C ARG A 402 42.68 9.32 13.70
N LYS A 403 43.41 10.42 13.90
CA LYS A 403 43.31 11.61 13.05
C LYS A 403 43.90 11.36 11.66
N ALA A 404 44.99 10.59 11.57
CA ALA A 404 45.57 10.17 10.30
C ALA A 404 44.60 9.26 9.52
N GLU A 405 44.00 8.26 10.18
CA GLU A 405 42.99 7.38 9.57
C GLU A 405 41.76 8.16 9.06
N LEU A 406 41.27 9.12 9.85
CA LEU A 406 40.16 9.98 9.46
C LEU A 406 40.47 10.77 8.18
N PHE A 407 41.64 11.40 8.09
CA PHE A 407 42.02 12.16 6.90
C PHE A 407 42.26 11.26 5.67
N LYS A 408 42.74 10.02 5.86
CA LYS A 408 42.82 9.03 4.77
C LYS A 408 41.43 8.68 4.24
N ALA A 409 40.47 8.42 5.13
CA ALA A 409 39.08 8.12 4.75
C ALA A 409 38.39 9.31 4.05
N GLU A 410 38.64 10.55 4.50
CA GLU A 410 38.17 11.77 3.82
C GLU A 410 38.75 11.90 2.41
N ALA A 411 40.04 11.62 2.23
CA ALA A 411 40.71 11.66 0.93
C ALA A 411 40.16 10.59 -0.03
N GLU A 412 39.94 9.36 0.44
CA GLU A 412 39.34 8.28 -0.34
C GLU A 412 37.90 8.60 -0.76
N THR A 413 37.11 9.16 0.15
CA THR A 413 35.72 9.58 -0.12
C THR A 413 35.69 10.70 -1.16
N ALA A 414 36.56 11.70 -1.04
CA ALA A 414 36.66 12.79 -2.00
C ALA A 414 37.11 12.29 -3.39
N ARG A 415 38.04 11.34 -3.43
CA ARG A 415 38.50 10.70 -4.68
C ARG A 415 37.41 9.88 -5.35
N ALA A 416 36.64 9.10 -4.58
CA ALA A 416 35.51 8.34 -5.10
C ALA A 416 34.45 9.27 -5.71
N LYS A 417 34.12 10.36 -5.03
CA LYS A 417 33.19 11.39 -5.54
C LYS A 417 33.72 12.08 -6.80
N ALA A 418 35.03 12.29 -6.92
CA ALA A 418 35.64 12.84 -8.12
C ALA A 418 35.52 11.88 -9.32
N VAL A 419 35.72 10.58 -9.10
CA VAL A 419 35.54 9.55 -10.15
C VAL A 419 34.08 9.46 -10.59
N GLU A 420 33.14 9.48 -9.64
CA GLU A 420 31.70 9.50 -9.95
C GLU A 420 31.31 10.76 -10.74
N ALA A 421 31.82 11.93 -10.34
CA ALA A 421 31.63 13.19 -11.07
C ALA A 421 32.22 13.14 -12.49
N GLU A 422 33.36 12.48 -12.71
CA GLU A 422 33.96 12.28 -14.04
C GLU A 422 33.12 11.35 -14.93
N GLU A 423 32.48 10.34 -14.37
CA GLU A 423 31.56 9.47 -15.11
C GLU A 423 30.27 10.20 -15.48
N ILE A 424 29.73 10.99 -14.55
CA ILE A 424 28.57 11.85 -14.78
C ILE A 424 28.90 12.90 -15.86
N ALA A 425 30.04 13.57 -15.77
CA ALA A 425 30.48 14.55 -16.77
C ALA A 425 30.66 13.92 -18.16
N ARG A 426 31.23 12.71 -18.24
CA ARG A 426 31.32 11.96 -19.51
C ARG A 426 29.95 11.61 -20.09
N ALA A 427 29.01 11.18 -19.25
CA ALA A 427 27.66 10.87 -19.67
C ALA A 427 26.92 12.12 -20.16
N LEU A 428 27.01 13.23 -19.42
CA LEU A 428 26.40 14.51 -19.78
C LEU A 428 26.99 15.08 -21.07
N ARG A 429 28.31 14.97 -21.28
CA ARG A 429 28.95 15.37 -22.52
C ARG A 429 28.43 14.58 -23.72
N LYS A 430 28.26 13.27 -23.57
CA LYS A 430 27.68 12.44 -24.63
C LYS A 430 26.24 12.85 -24.93
N ILE A 431 25.45 13.14 -23.90
CA ILE A 431 24.08 13.65 -24.04
C ILE A 431 24.09 15.01 -24.75
N ALA A 432 25.00 15.92 -24.40
CA ALA A 432 25.14 17.22 -25.04
C ALA A 432 25.51 17.10 -26.53
N GLU A 433 26.46 16.21 -26.87
CA GLU A 433 26.85 15.93 -28.26
C GLU A 433 25.68 15.35 -29.08
N GLU A 434 24.92 14.40 -28.50
CA GLU A 434 23.70 13.83 -29.11
C GLU A 434 22.60 14.90 -29.26
N SER A 435 22.37 15.74 -28.25
CA SER A 435 21.40 16.85 -28.28
C SER A 435 21.77 17.90 -29.34
N GLU A 436 23.06 18.23 -29.50
CA GLU A 436 23.55 19.17 -30.51
C GLU A 436 23.39 18.59 -31.93
N GLU A 437 23.63 17.29 -32.12
CA GLU A 437 23.41 16.60 -33.39
C GLU A 437 21.93 16.59 -33.78
N VAL A 438 21.04 16.26 -32.84
CA VAL A 438 19.59 16.32 -33.05
C VAL A 438 19.11 17.74 -33.37
N ALA A 439 19.66 18.76 -32.69
CA ALA A 439 19.36 20.15 -33.01
C ALA A 439 19.83 20.53 -34.43
N ARG A 440 21.00 20.05 -34.84
CA ARG A 440 21.57 20.27 -36.18
C ARG A 440 20.77 19.58 -37.28
N GLU A 441 20.30 18.36 -37.05
CA GLU A 441 19.42 17.63 -37.98
C GLU A 441 18.06 18.30 -38.11
N ALA A 442 17.44 18.70 -37.00
CA ALA A 442 16.19 19.46 -37.00
C ALA A 442 16.31 20.80 -37.75
N LYS A 443 17.50 21.43 -37.72
CA LYS A 443 17.81 22.64 -38.49
C LYS A 443 18.00 22.37 -39.99
N LYS A 444 18.48 21.19 -40.37
CA LYS A 444 18.61 20.76 -41.79
C LYS A 444 17.27 20.36 -42.39
N GLU A 445 16.39 19.69 -41.65
CA GLU A 445 15.02 19.37 -42.11
C GLU A 445 14.16 20.64 -42.34
N ARG A 446 14.59 21.77 -41.76
CA ARG A 446 13.98 23.10 -41.93
C ARG A 446 14.43 23.83 -43.21
N THR A 447 15.62 23.55 -43.75
CA THR A 447 16.19 24.19 -44.96
C THR A 447 15.91 23.35 -46.19
#